data_AF-A0A9P6TXL8-F1
#
_entry.id   AF-A0A9P6TXL8-F1
#
_cell.length_a   1.000
_cell.length_b   1.000
_cell.length_c   1.000
_cell.angle_alpha   90.00
_cell.angle_beta   90.00
_cell.angle_gamma   90.00
#
_symmetry.space_group_name_H-M   'P 1'
#
loop_
_entity.id
_entity.type
_entity.pdbx_description
1 polymer ?
#
loop_
_entity_poly.entity_id
_entity_poly.type
_entity_poly.pdbx_seq_one_letter_code
_entity_poly.pdbx_strand_id
1 'polypeptide(L)'
;MTAIKVAESLGRMFYFVSPKATTFNTEQEVPPYVSDATPWFVFFVFAELLYFTFKDKGRGLKRHDGQWSQGKYRMNDMIGSLGSGSIQQMSRFFLGSLQMVSYNYVWNHFRIQSIAFDTYNFWTWFGCFLSVGNFHRAAHEVNIFWAGHSVHHSSEYYNATTALRQSLVQTYTSFIFNLPLALVFSPAMFAVHTQLNLLFQFWIHTEAVPRLGWLEYIINTPSAHRVHHGRNPYCIDKNYGGTLIIFDRIFGTYADERIYPAVVATKEEEEPVSFGLTHPINTFDPVVIQLGHFQHIWNMLWITPGLVNKFKVVFYGPGWHPGVPRTGLLSEIPDVDLKNPPKKYDPVLPTKFNYYIAFHFTIVTIVGSALLAEGYKILPMWQTQSICIAFLVSLISLAKMMDVKAYGLKVELTRTLGIFFLAEFVARSGYYEQTYWERRGTLVVADTFFVSSLFLGWNIYKLGS
;
A
#
# COMPACT_ATOMS: atom_id res chain seq x y z
N MET A 1 0.56 -14.98 25.42
CA MET A 1 1.92 -14.60 24.93
C MET A 1 2.67 -14.00 26.11
N THR A 2 3.95 -14.35 26.35
CA THR A 2 4.72 -13.73 27.44
C THR A 2 5.04 -12.27 27.11
N ALA A 3 5.26 -11.42 28.11
CA ALA A 3 5.64 -10.02 27.90
C ALA A 3 6.90 -9.88 27.02
N ILE A 4 7.84 -10.81 27.13
CA ILE A 4 9.05 -10.89 26.31
C ILE A 4 8.70 -11.07 24.82
N LYS A 5 7.84 -12.05 24.50
CA LYS A 5 7.43 -12.30 23.10
C LYS A 5 6.67 -11.12 22.49
N VAL A 6 5.89 -10.40 23.30
CA VAL A 6 5.21 -9.16 22.88
C VAL A 6 6.25 -8.08 22.55
N ALA A 7 7.23 -7.86 23.44
CA ALA A 7 8.29 -6.88 23.24
C ALA A 7 9.17 -7.20 22.03
N GLU A 8 9.54 -8.46 21.81
CA GLU A 8 10.30 -8.91 20.63
C GLU A 8 9.53 -8.68 19.33
N SER A 9 8.24 -9.03 19.31
CA SER A 9 7.37 -8.83 18.15
C SER A 9 7.23 -7.35 17.81
N LEU A 10 6.99 -6.51 18.82
CA LEU A 10 6.91 -5.06 18.64
C LEU A 10 8.26 -4.46 18.26
N GLY A 11 9.37 -4.91 18.84
CA GLY A 11 10.72 -4.42 18.52
C GLY A 11 11.10 -4.60 17.06
N ARG A 12 10.66 -5.68 16.42
CA ARG A 12 10.84 -5.92 14.97
C ARG A 12 10.23 -4.81 14.10
N MET A 13 9.16 -4.15 14.58
CA MET A 13 8.57 -2.99 13.90
C MET A 13 9.53 -1.81 13.75
N PHE A 14 10.53 -1.73 14.61
CA PHE A 14 11.46 -0.61 14.71
C PHE A 14 12.91 -1.04 14.43
N TYR A 15 13.13 -2.21 13.82
CA TYR A 15 14.46 -2.82 13.67
C TYR A 15 15.19 -3.07 15.00
N PHE A 16 14.49 -3.04 16.14
CA PHE A 16 15.04 -3.37 17.45
C PHE A 16 15.07 -4.89 17.64
N VAL A 17 16.06 -5.51 17.00
CA VAL A 17 16.28 -6.95 16.97
C VAL A 17 17.74 -7.29 17.27
N SER A 18 17.97 -8.49 17.77
CA SER A 18 19.33 -9.03 17.90
C SER A 18 19.79 -9.62 16.57
N PRO A 19 20.94 -9.21 16.01
CA PRO A 19 21.50 -9.80 14.80
C PRO A 19 21.55 -11.34 14.89
N LYS A 20 22.05 -11.87 16.00
CA LYS A 20 22.13 -13.31 16.27
C LYS A 20 20.77 -14.01 16.21
N ALA A 21 19.70 -13.36 16.68
CA ALA A 21 18.34 -13.93 16.69
C ALA A 21 17.65 -13.81 15.32
N THR A 22 18.25 -13.08 14.38
CA THR A 22 17.70 -12.82 13.04
C THR A 22 18.65 -13.27 11.94
N THR A 23 19.56 -14.17 12.25
CA THR A 23 20.48 -14.79 11.31
C THR A 23 20.11 -16.26 11.17
N PHE A 24 19.98 -16.72 9.92
CA PHE A 24 19.58 -18.10 9.60
C PHE A 24 20.45 -18.66 8.47
N ASN A 25 20.59 -19.98 8.40
CA ASN A 25 21.38 -20.61 7.33
C ASN A 25 20.62 -20.67 6.01
N THR A 26 19.33 -20.91 6.09
CA THR A 26 18.46 -21.12 4.93
C THR A 26 17.26 -20.19 4.97
N GLU A 27 16.71 -19.89 3.80
CA GLU A 27 15.52 -19.03 3.67
C GLU A 27 14.30 -19.64 4.38
N GLN A 28 14.18 -20.96 4.37
CA GLN A 28 13.07 -21.70 4.97
C GLN A 28 13.04 -21.60 6.50
N GLU A 29 14.18 -21.33 7.13
CA GLU A 29 14.28 -21.09 8.57
C GLU A 29 13.78 -19.69 8.97
N VAL A 30 13.67 -18.75 8.01
CA VAL A 30 13.30 -17.36 8.28
C VAL A 30 11.82 -17.29 8.68
N PRO A 31 11.48 -16.83 9.91
CA PRO A 31 10.09 -16.70 10.32
C PRO A 31 9.33 -15.65 9.48
N PRO A 32 8.00 -15.80 9.32
CA PRO A 32 7.18 -14.87 8.57
C PRO A 32 6.84 -13.63 9.41
N TYR A 33 7.85 -12.81 9.75
CA TYR A 33 7.74 -11.65 10.63
C TYR A 33 6.61 -10.68 10.25
N VAL A 34 6.35 -10.50 8.95
CA VAL A 34 5.27 -9.63 8.48
C VAL A 34 3.90 -10.19 8.84
N SER A 35 3.70 -11.49 8.64
CA SER A 35 2.47 -12.18 9.03
C SER A 35 2.26 -12.10 10.53
N ASP A 36 3.32 -12.37 11.31
CA ASP A 36 3.29 -12.30 12.78
C ASP A 36 2.97 -10.90 13.31
N ALA A 37 3.31 -9.84 12.56
CA ALA A 37 3.05 -8.45 12.94
C ALA A 37 1.66 -7.93 12.53
N THR A 38 0.87 -8.70 11.76
CA THR A 38 -0.47 -8.29 11.31
C THR A 38 -1.38 -7.79 12.45
N PRO A 39 -1.42 -8.43 13.64
CA PRO A 39 -2.21 -7.91 14.76
C PRO A 39 -1.78 -6.51 15.21
N TRP A 40 -0.49 -6.16 15.11
CA TRP A 40 0.01 -4.82 15.42
C TRP A 40 -0.44 -3.79 14.38
N PHE A 41 -0.45 -4.13 13.09
CA PHE A 41 -0.98 -3.23 12.06
C PHE A 41 -2.43 -2.87 12.34
N VAL A 42 -3.25 -3.88 12.63
CA VAL A 42 -4.66 -3.71 12.99
C VAL A 42 -4.78 -2.84 14.25
N PHE A 43 -4.02 -3.17 15.30
CA PHE A 43 -4.01 -2.41 16.54
C PHE A 43 -3.65 -0.93 16.32
N PHE A 44 -2.58 -0.63 15.58
CA PHE A 44 -2.14 0.74 15.33
C PHE A 44 -3.12 1.53 14.46
N VAL A 45 -3.71 0.91 13.43
CA VAL A 45 -4.77 1.55 12.63
C VAL A 45 -5.98 1.90 13.53
N PHE A 46 -6.42 0.98 14.39
CA PHE A 46 -7.53 1.26 15.31
C PHE A 46 -7.16 2.31 16.37
N ALA A 47 -5.96 2.24 16.93
CA ALA A 47 -5.49 3.20 17.92
C ALA A 47 -5.38 4.61 17.33
N GLU A 48 -4.86 4.74 16.10
CA GLU A 48 -4.77 6.02 15.38
C GLU A 48 -6.17 6.56 15.04
N LEU A 49 -7.08 5.69 14.57
CA LEU A 49 -8.48 6.05 14.31
C LEU A 49 -9.16 6.60 15.58
N LEU A 50 -9.01 5.92 16.73
CA LEU A 50 -9.54 6.39 18.01
C LEU A 50 -8.88 7.70 18.43
N TYR A 51 -7.56 7.80 18.30
CA TYR A 51 -6.81 9.01 18.63
C TYR A 51 -7.32 10.22 17.86
N PHE A 52 -7.45 10.15 16.53
CA PHE A 52 -7.99 11.28 15.76
C PHE A 52 -9.47 11.53 16.07
N THR A 53 -10.25 10.49 16.34
CA THR A 53 -11.66 10.65 16.75
C THR A 53 -11.79 11.47 18.04
N PHE A 54 -10.96 11.20 19.04
CA PHE A 54 -11.02 11.89 20.34
C PHE A 54 -10.24 13.21 20.37
N LYS A 55 -9.01 13.25 19.82
CA LYS A 55 -8.15 14.44 19.80
C LYS A 55 -8.76 15.56 18.97
N ASP A 56 -9.35 15.24 17.83
CA ASP A 56 -9.99 16.24 16.98
C ASP A 56 -11.44 16.53 17.42
N LYS A 57 -11.87 16.06 18.60
CA LYS A 57 -13.23 16.22 19.15
C LYS A 57 -14.32 15.85 18.13
N GLY A 58 -14.17 14.72 17.44
CA GLY A 58 -15.15 14.26 16.45
C GLY A 58 -15.18 15.06 15.14
N ARG A 59 -14.18 15.91 14.85
CA ARG A 59 -14.10 16.68 13.60
C ARG A 59 -13.53 15.89 12.43
N GLY A 60 -14.06 14.69 12.22
CA GLY A 60 -14.27 14.16 10.87
C GLY A 60 -15.35 14.96 10.11
N LEU A 61 -16.11 15.84 10.79
CA LEU A 61 -17.09 16.76 10.22
C LEU A 61 -17.07 18.10 11.01
N LYS A 62 -16.65 19.20 10.36
CA LYS A 62 -16.69 20.65 10.74
C LYS A 62 -15.71 21.22 11.80
N ARG A 63 -14.87 22.20 11.38
CA ARG A 63 -14.38 23.31 12.23
C ARG A 63 -15.25 24.57 12.03
N HIS A 64 -15.07 25.50 12.97
CA HIS A 64 -15.95 26.59 13.40
C HIS A 64 -15.74 27.92 12.61
N ASP A 65 -15.07 27.85 11.47
CA ASP A 65 -14.57 28.99 10.67
C ASP A 65 -15.05 28.94 9.21
N GLY A 66 -15.90 27.97 8.84
CA GLY A 66 -16.40 27.82 7.48
C GLY A 66 -15.39 27.20 6.50
N GLN A 67 -14.22 26.74 6.96
CA GLN A 67 -13.28 25.97 6.15
C GLN A 67 -13.36 24.46 6.45
N TRP A 68 -13.21 23.65 5.40
CA TRP A 68 -13.34 22.19 5.47
C TRP A 68 -12.19 21.57 6.28
N SER A 69 -12.45 21.16 7.52
CA SER A 69 -11.63 20.16 8.21
C SER A 69 -11.89 18.79 7.57
N GLN A 70 -11.13 18.45 6.53
CA GLN A 70 -11.11 17.08 5.99
C GLN A 70 -10.45 16.20 7.05
N GLY A 71 -11.20 15.29 7.68
CA GLY A 71 -10.68 14.39 8.71
C GLY A 71 -9.45 13.60 8.23
N LYS A 72 -8.62 13.13 9.16
CA LYS A 72 -7.43 12.34 8.85
C LYS A 72 -7.74 10.93 8.33
N TYR A 73 -8.97 10.47 8.59
CA TYR A 73 -9.53 9.23 8.07
C TYR A 73 -10.76 9.50 7.21
N ARG A 74 -10.83 8.79 6.09
CA ARG A 74 -12.04 8.63 5.29
C ARG A 74 -12.26 7.16 4.99
N MET A 75 -13.44 6.65 5.32
CA MET A 75 -13.76 5.23 5.15
C MET A 75 -13.49 4.72 3.73
N ASN A 76 -13.89 5.48 2.69
CA ASN A 76 -13.67 5.07 1.30
C ASN A 76 -12.17 4.95 0.97
N ASP A 77 -11.35 5.91 1.45
CA ASP A 77 -9.91 5.85 1.24
C ASP A 77 -9.24 4.73 2.04
N MET A 78 -9.65 4.50 3.29
CA MET A 78 -9.20 3.35 4.08
C MET A 78 -9.50 2.03 3.37
N ILE A 79 -10.72 1.85 2.85
CA ILE A 79 -11.11 0.66 2.08
C ILE A 79 -10.28 0.55 0.80
N GLY A 80 -10.04 1.65 0.10
CA GLY A 80 -9.16 1.69 -1.07
C GLY A 80 -7.72 1.25 -0.73
N SER A 81 -7.17 1.76 0.36
CA SER A 81 -5.81 1.44 0.82
C SER A 81 -5.67 -0.03 1.23
N LEU A 82 -6.58 -0.54 2.06
CA LEU A 82 -6.62 -1.97 2.45
C LEU A 82 -6.91 -2.89 1.25
N GLY A 83 -7.75 -2.43 0.31
CA GLY A 83 -8.06 -3.12 -0.94
C GLY A 83 -6.83 -3.26 -1.84
N SER A 84 -6.07 -2.18 -2.05
CA SER A 84 -4.80 -2.20 -2.78
C SER A 84 -3.78 -3.16 -2.15
N GLY A 85 -3.64 -3.15 -0.81
CA GLY A 85 -2.81 -4.10 -0.09
C GLY A 85 -3.23 -5.56 -0.33
N SER A 86 -4.53 -5.82 -0.27
CA SER A 86 -5.09 -7.16 -0.56
C SER A 86 -4.78 -7.60 -2.01
N ILE A 87 -4.91 -6.69 -2.98
CA ILE A 87 -4.57 -6.95 -4.39
C ILE A 87 -3.08 -7.27 -4.55
N GLN A 88 -2.21 -6.55 -3.85
CA GLN A 88 -0.76 -6.83 -3.88
C GLN A 88 -0.47 -8.25 -3.36
N GLN A 89 -1.10 -8.67 -2.26
CA GLN A 89 -0.90 -10.03 -1.74
C GLN A 89 -1.37 -11.09 -2.74
N MET A 90 -2.49 -10.85 -3.42
CA MET A 90 -3.02 -11.78 -4.43
C MET A 90 -2.10 -11.96 -5.64
N SER A 91 -1.29 -10.96 -5.98
CA SER A 91 -0.39 -11.02 -7.13
C SER A 91 0.56 -12.22 -7.07
N ARG A 92 0.95 -12.63 -5.87
CA ARG A 92 1.85 -13.77 -5.60
C ARG A 92 1.27 -15.10 -6.08
N PHE A 93 -0.05 -15.25 -6.09
CA PHE A 93 -0.72 -16.47 -6.60
C PHE A 93 -0.78 -16.55 -8.13
N PHE A 94 -0.54 -15.43 -8.82
CA PHE A 94 -0.49 -15.40 -10.29
C PHE A 94 0.93 -15.49 -10.83
N LEU A 95 1.89 -14.84 -10.16
CA LEU A 95 3.24 -14.63 -10.69
C LEU A 95 4.35 -15.25 -9.82
N GLY A 96 4.01 -15.82 -8.66
CA GLY A 96 4.98 -16.36 -7.70
C GLY A 96 5.87 -15.29 -7.05
N SER A 97 6.82 -15.72 -6.22
CA SER A 97 7.85 -14.82 -5.67
C SER A 97 9.00 -14.67 -6.66
N LEU A 98 8.78 -13.87 -7.73
CA LEU A 98 9.82 -13.58 -8.72
C LEU A 98 11.11 -13.09 -8.06
N GLN A 99 10.97 -12.22 -7.05
CA GLN A 99 12.10 -11.69 -6.30
C GLN A 99 12.96 -12.79 -5.71
N MET A 100 12.37 -13.76 -5.00
CA MET A 100 13.16 -14.75 -4.28
C MET A 100 13.70 -15.86 -5.17
N VAL A 101 12.95 -16.23 -6.20
CA VAL A 101 13.42 -17.16 -7.24
C VAL A 101 14.64 -16.57 -7.96
N SER A 102 14.56 -15.32 -8.42
CA SER A 102 15.68 -14.65 -9.08
C SER A 102 16.86 -14.41 -8.14
N TYR A 103 16.61 -14.06 -6.87
CA TYR A 103 17.67 -13.86 -5.88
C TYR A 103 18.46 -15.15 -5.62
N ASN A 104 17.76 -16.27 -5.40
CA ASN A 104 18.40 -17.58 -5.22
C ASN A 104 19.19 -18.00 -6.46
N TYR A 105 18.67 -17.75 -7.67
CA TYR A 105 19.40 -18.03 -8.91
C TYR A 105 20.72 -17.24 -8.96
N VAL A 106 20.69 -15.93 -8.68
CA VAL A 106 21.90 -15.10 -8.67
C VAL A 106 22.89 -15.58 -7.60
N TRP A 107 22.42 -15.86 -6.39
CA TRP A 107 23.27 -16.35 -5.29
C TRP A 107 23.93 -17.69 -5.59
N ASN A 108 23.22 -18.61 -6.25
CA ASN A 108 23.75 -19.95 -6.52
C ASN A 108 24.73 -19.99 -7.70
N HIS A 109 24.61 -19.07 -8.65
CA HIS A 109 25.41 -19.07 -9.88
C HIS A 109 26.47 -17.97 -9.96
N PHE A 110 26.26 -16.83 -9.30
CA PHE A 110 27.08 -15.63 -9.49
C PHE A 110 27.62 -15.01 -8.19
N ARG A 111 27.34 -15.58 -7.01
CA ARG A 111 27.90 -15.03 -5.76
C ARG A 111 29.42 -14.93 -5.83
N ILE A 112 29.95 -13.83 -5.32
CA ILE A 112 31.38 -13.60 -5.29
C ILE A 112 31.91 -14.27 -4.03
N GLN A 113 32.33 -15.53 -4.12
CA GLN A 113 32.70 -16.35 -2.96
C GLN A 113 33.80 -15.71 -2.08
N SER A 114 34.69 -14.91 -2.66
CA SER A 114 35.75 -14.18 -1.95
C SER A 114 35.26 -12.97 -1.14
N ILE A 115 34.08 -12.41 -1.48
CA ILE A 115 33.46 -11.26 -0.80
C ILE A 115 32.22 -11.70 0.00
N ALA A 116 31.66 -12.88 -0.33
CA ALA A 116 30.48 -13.44 0.30
C ALA A 116 30.63 -13.40 1.82
N PHE A 117 29.77 -12.60 2.42
CA PHE A 117 29.92 -12.25 3.81
C PHE A 117 29.36 -13.37 4.72
N ASP A 118 30.02 -13.60 5.86
CA ASP A 118 29.57 -14.59 6.85
C ASP A 118 28.21 -14.20 7.44
N THR A 119 27.21 -15.06 7.26
CA THR A 119 25.83 -14.79 7.69
C THR A 119 25.72 -14.55 9.20
N TYR A 120 26.65 -15.08 10.01
CA TYR A 120 26.71 -14.87 11.47
C TYR A 120 27.51 -13.64 11.91
N ASN A 121 28.16 -12.94 10.99
CA ASN A 121 28.96 -11.77 11.31
C ASN A 121 28.09 -10.51 11.43
N PHE A 122 28.31 -9.73 12.49
CA PHE A 122 27.56 -8.49 12.73
C PHE A 122 27.66 -7.49 11.57
N TRP A 123 28.85 -7.32 10.97
CA TRP A 123 29.06 -6.38 9.87
C TRP A 123 28.36 -6.82 8.60
N THR A 124 28.18 -8.13 8.40
CA THR A 124 27.39 -8.69 7.31
C THR A 124 25.91 -8.34 7.46
N TRP A 125 25.37 -8.58 8.66
CA TRP A 125 24.01 -8.21 9.01
C TRP A 125 23.80 -6.70 8.83
N PHE A 126 24.72 -5.89 9.36
CA PHE A 126 24.65 -4.43 9.26
C PHE A 126 24.80 -3.93 7.81
N GLY A 127 25.69 -4.53 7.02
CA GLY A 127 25.83 -4.23 5.61
C GLY A 127 24.56 -4.54 4.81
N CYS A 128 23.89 -5.66 5.11
CA CYS A 128 22.62 -6.00 4.50
C CYS A 128 21.53 -4.98 4.87
N PHE A 129 21.44 -4.61 6.15
CA PHE A 129 20.55 -3.55 6.64
C PHE A 129 20.73 -2.23 5.88
N LEU A 130 21.97 -1.77 5.67
CA LEU A 130 22.25 -0.54 4.93
C LEU A 130 21.90 -0.62 3.44
N SER A 131 21.80 -1.83 2.89
CA SER A 131 21.68 -2.05 1.44
C SER A 131 20.26 -2.35 0.95
N VAL A 132 19.38 -2.83 1.83
CA VAL A 132 17.99 -3.15 1.46
C VAL A 132 17.16 -1.87 1.32
N GLY A 133 16.32 -1.82 0.27
CA GLY A 133 15.40 -0.70 0.04
C GLY A 133 15.89 0.36 -0.95
N ASN A 134 17.01 0.13 -1.64
CA ASN A 134 17.61 1.08 -2.60
C ASN A 134 16.80 1.33 -3.89
N PHE A 135 15.66 0.66 -4.08
CA PHE A 135 14.73 0.89 -5.20
C PHE A 135 14.07 2.28 -5.16
N HIS A 136 13.90 2.85 -3.96
CA HIS A 136 12.92 3.92 -3.74
C HIS A 136 13.15 5.16 -4.62
N ARG A 137 14.40 5.61 -4.76
CA ARG A 137 14.73 6.73 -5.66
C ARG A 137 14.36 6.46 -7.12
N ALA A 138 14.64 5.26 -7.62
CA ALA A 138 14.26 4.88 -8.98
C ALA A 138 12.73 4.80 -9.14
N ALA A 139 12.01 4.41 -8.07
CA ALA A 139 10.55 4.40 -8.05
C ALA A 139 9.93 5.79 -8.27
N HIS A 140 10.65 6.88 -7.97
CA HIS A 140 10.18 8.25 -8.16
C HIS A 140 10.75 8.91 -9.42
N GLU A 141 12.03 8.66 -9.73
CA GLU A 141 12.72 9.31 -10.87
C GLU A 141 12.57 8.59 -12.22
N VAL A 142 11.92 7.41 -12.28
CA VAL A 142 11.77 6.61 -13.51
C VAL A 142 10.31 6.21 -13.69
N ASN A 143 9.70 6.63 -14.81
CA ASN A 143 8.27 6.60 -15.05
C ASN A 143 7.66 5.19 -14.94
N ILE A 144 8.32 4.17 -15.50
CA ILE A 144 7.83 2.79 -15.39
C ILE A 144 7.88 2.24 -13.97
N PHE A 145 8.86 2.65 -13.16
CA PHE A 145 8.94 2.26 -11.76
C PHE A 145 7.98 3.06 -10.88
N TRP A 146 7.74 4.32 -11.23
CA TRP A 146 6.67 5.13 -10.66
C TRP A 146 5.29 4.53 -10.91
N ALA A 147 5.05 3.91 -12.07
CA ALA A 147 3.82 3.15 -12.30
C ALA A 147 3.59 2.03 -11.26
N GLY A 148 4.68 1.44 -10.75
CA GLY A 148 4.64 0.44 -9.68
C GLY A 148 4.61 1.02 -8.26
N HIS A 149 4.67 2.33 -8.09
CA HIS A 149 4.75 2.98 -6.77
C HIS A 149 3.73 4.11 -6.56
N SER A 150 3.21 4.72 -7.62
CA SER A 150 2.24 5.82 -7.57
C SER A 150 0.95 5.46 -6.84
N VAL A 151 0.54 4.19 -6.87
CA VAL A 151 -0.57 3.66 -6.05
C VAL A 151 -0.38 4.02 -4.58
N HIS A 152 0.85 3.86 -4.05
CA HIS A 152 1.20 4.14 -2.67
C HIS A 152 1.03 5.63 -2.33
N HIS A 153 1.40 6.50 -3.26
CA HIS A 153 1.26 7.95 -3.15
C HIS A 153 -0.14 8.48 -3.52
N SER A 154 -1.05 7.62 -3.98
CA SER A 154 -2.33 8.07 -4.52
C SER A 154 -3.39 8.44 -3.49
N SER A 155 -3.18 8.11 -2.22
CA SER A 155 -4.13 8.51 -1.16
C SER A 155 -3.99 10.00 -0.84
N GLU A 156 -5.12 10.69 -0.80
CA GLU A 156 -5.21 12.07 -0.33
C GLU A 156 -5.31 12.17 1.21
N TYR A 157 -5.31 11.03 1.92
CA TYR A 157 -5.38 10.93 3.38
C TYR A 157 -4.15 10.18 3.90
N TYR A 158 -3.35 10.83 4.73
CA TYR A 158 -2.13 10.23 5.26
C TYR A 158 -2.36 9.68 6.66
N ASN A 159 -2.41 8.36 6.78
CA ASN A 159 -2.61 7.64 8.03
C ASN A 159 -2.03 6.22 7.93
N ALA A 160 -2.13 5.42 8.98
CA ALA A 160 -1.51 4.08 9.03
C ALA A 160 -1.99 3.14 7.92
N THR A 161 -3.18 3.39 7.35
CA THR A 161 -3.69 2.58 6.23
C THR A 161 -2.98 2.90 4.92
N THR A 162 -2.39 4.09 4.76
CA THR A 162 -1.56 4.47 3.60
C THR A 162 -0.38 3.51 3.43
N ALA A 163 0.19 2.99 4.53
CA ALA A 163 1.26 1.99 4.47
C ALA A 163 0.83 0.71 3.73
N LEU A 164 -0.46 0.37 3.81
CA LEU A 164 -1.06 -0.82 3.20
C LEU A 164 -1.53 -0.57 1.77
N ARG A 165 -1.54 0.69 1.30
CA ARG A 165 -1.87 1.04 -0.08
C ARG A 165 -0.70 0.70 -0.99
N GLN A 166 -0.70 -0.51 -1.53
CA GLN A 166 0.43 -1.04 -2.28
C GLN A 166 0.04 -1.39 -3.72
N SER A 167 0.97 -1.21 -4.66
CA SER A 167 0.73 -1.59 -6.06
C SER A 167 0.86 -3.10 -6.26
N LEU A 168 -0.02 -3.63 -7.12
CA LEU A 168 0.00 -4.99 -7.67
C LEU A 168 1.39 -5.35 -8.20
N VAL A 169 2.02 -4.38 -8.87
CA VAL A 169 3.24 -4.61 -9.64
C VAL A 169 4.53 -4.16 -8.95
N GLN A 170 4.45 -3.58 -7.75
CA GLN A 170 5.60 -3.03 -7.04
C GLN A 170 6.73 -4.03 -6.84
N THR A 171 6.41 -5.28 -6.49
CA THR A 171 7.42 -6.33 -6.30
C THR A 171 8.09 -6.68 -7.63
N TYR A 172 7.35 -6.66 -8.74
CA TYR A 172 7.87 -6.99 -10.08
C TYR A 172 8.63 -5.84 -10.74
N THR A 173 8.44 -4.59 -10.28
CA THR A 173 9.25 -3.45 -10.70
C THR A 173 10.49 -3.23 -9.84
N SER A 174 10.48 -3.68 -8.57
CA SER A 174 11.56 -3.44 -7.62
C SER A 174 12.59 -4.57 -7.50
N PHE A 175 12.25 -5.82 -7.84
CA PHE A 175 13.13 -6.96 -7.55
C PHE A 175 14.53 -6.86 -8.16
N ILE A 176 14.65 -6.26 -9.36
CA ILE A 176 15.94 -6.09 -10.08
C ILE A 176 16.95 -5.30 -9.23
N PHE A 177 16.48 -4.32 -8.47
CA PHE A 177 17.33 -3.48 -7.61
C PHE A 177 17.91 -4.25 -6.42
N ASN A 178 17.29 -5.36 -6.04
CA ASN A 178 17.76 -6.21 -4.96
C ASN A 178 18.70 -7.31 -5.46
N LEU A 179 18.73 -7.63 -6.76
CA LEU A 179 19.57 -8.71 -7.30
C LEU A 179 21.08 -8.51 -7.09
N PRO A 180 21.66 -7.29 -7.19
CA PRO A 180 23.07 -7.09 -6.89
C PRO A 180 23.45 -7.51 -5.47
N LEU A 181 22.51 -7.46 -4.51
CA LEU A 181 22.75 -7.89 -3.14
C LEU A 181 23.02 -9.39 -3.05
N ALA A 182 22.46 -10.20 -3.95
CA ALA A 182 22.67 -11.64 -4.02
C ALA A 182 24.10 -12.03 -4.45
N LEU A 183 24.93 -11.06 -4.84
CA LEU A 183 26.35 -11.32 -5.09
C LEU A 183 27.15 -11.46 -3.78
N VAL A 184 26.63 -10.93 -2.67
CA VAL A 184 27.37 -10.75 -1.41
C VAL A 184 26.61 -11.17 -0.15
N PHE A 185 25.27 -11.10 -0.13
CA PHE A 185 24.43 -11.47 1.02
C PHE A 185 23.61 -12.73 0.73
N SER A 186 23.49 -13.60 1.73
CA SER A 186 22.75 -14.85 1.59
C SER A 186 21.23 -14.61 1.44
N PRO A 187 20.49 -15.51 0.77
CA PRO A 187 19.03 -15.39 0.61
C PRO A 187 18.29 -15.27 1.94
N ALA A 188 18.74 -16.01 2.97
CA ALA A 188 18.17 -15.96 4.31
C ALA A 188 18.32 -14.57 4.94
N MET A 189 19.52 -13.97 4.84
CA MET A 189 19.80 -12.62 5.34
C MET A 189 18.95 -11.58 4.61
N PHE A 190 18.87 -11.67 3.29
CA PHE A 190 18.03 -10.78 2.49
C PHE A 190 16.54 -10.89 2.83
N ALA A 191 16.02 -12.11 3.02
CA ALA A 191 14.64 -12.34 3.41
C ALA A 191 14.31 -11.72 4.79
N VAL A 192 15.24 -11.80 5.75
CA VAL A 192 15.11 -11.13 7.05
C VAL A 192 15.03 -9.61 6.90
N HIS A 193 16.01 -8.99 6.24
CA HIS A 193 16.07 -7.53 6.14
C HIS A 193 14.96 -6.95 5.27
N THR A 194 14.51 -7.66 4.24
CA THR A 194 13.34 -7.23 3.44
C THR A 194 12.08 -7.18 4.31
N GLN A 195 11.86 -8.18 5.17
CA GLN A 195 10.72 -8.18 6.08
C GLN A 195 10.84 -7.09 7.15
N LEU A 196 11.99 -6.94 7.79
CA LEU A 196 12.20 -5.90 8.81
C LEU A 196 12.10 -4.48 8.20
N ASN A 197 12.55 -4.28 6.97
CA ASN A 197 12.37 -3.01 6.24
C ASN A 197 10.88 -2.73 6.01
N LEU A 198 10.11 -3.71 5.55
CA LEU A 198 8.66 -3.55 5.37
C LEU A 198 7.95 -3.23 6.69
N LEU A 199 8.33 -3.90 7.78
CA LEU A 199 7.79 -3.60 9.11
C LEU A 199 8.13 -2.15 9.50
N PHE A 200 9.38 -1.72 9.37
CA PHE A 200 9.77 -0.34 9.67
C PHE A 200 8.99 0.68 8.85
N GLN A 201 8.71 0.40 7.57
CA GLN A 201 7.92 1.29 6.73
C GLN A 201 6.49 1.50 7.25
N PHE A 202 5.93 0.63 8.09
CA PHE A 202 4.54 0.79 8.53
C PHE A 202 4.33 2.04 9.41
N TRP A 203 5.11 2.18 10.49
CA TRP A 203 4.83 3.17 11.54
C TRP A 203 5.10 4.63 11.12
N ILE A 204 5.91 4.83 10.08
CA ILE A 204 6.20 6.16 9.53
C ILE A 204 5.00 6.78 8.78
N HIS A 205 3.96 5.99 8.47
CA HIS A 205 2.74 6.48 7.81
C HIS A 205 1.72 7.00 8.82
N THR A 206 1.96 8.18 9.37
CA THR A 206 1.04 8.78 10.33
C THR A 206 1.20 10.30 10.42
N GLU A 207 0.09 10.99 10.65
CA GLU A 207 0.08 12.40 11.06
C GLU A 207 0.02 12.57 12.59
N ALA A 208 -0.11 11.47 13.34
CA ALA A 208 -0.31 11.50 14.79
C ALA A 208 0.99 11.78 15.56
N VAL A 209 2.12 11.36 14.99
CA VAL A 209 3.45 11.47 15.60
C VAL A 209 4.11 12.79 15.17
N PRO A 210 4.44 13.66 16.14
CA PRO A 210 5.17 14.89 15.86
C PRO A 210 6.63 14.59 15.51
N ARG A 211 7.44 15.63 15.34
CA ARG A 211 8.88 15.47 15.13
C ARG A 211 9.57 14.81 16.31
N LEU A 212 10.59 14.03 16.00
CA LEU A 212 11.35 13.22 16.96
C LEU A 212 12.74 13.79 17.30
N GLY A 213 12.97 15.07 17.00
CA GLY A 213 14.20 15.78 17.35
C GLY A 213 15.42 15.23 16.62
N TRP A 214 16.44 14.79 17.37
CA TRP A 214 17.70 14.33 16.77
C TRP A 214 17.55 13.05 15.92
N LEU A 215 16.50 12.26 16.13
CA LEU A 215 16.23 11.06 15.33
C LEU A 215 15.95 11.40 13.85
N GLU A 216 15.43 12.60 13.57
CA GLU A 216 15.15 13.14 12.22
C GLU A 216 16.41 13.28 11.36
N TYR A 217 17.60 13.17 11.96
CA TYR A 217 18.87 13.23 11.23
C TYR A 217 19.35 11.87 10.73
N ILE A 218 18.86 10.78 11.33
CA ILE A 218 19.42 9.44 11.14
C ILE A 218 18.40 8.48 10.53
N ILE A 219 17.22 8.37 11.14
CA ILE A 219 16.17 7.44 10.72
C ILE A 219 15.07 8.16 9.94
N ASN A 220 14.39 7.45 9.04
CA ASN A 220 13.16 7.96 8.47
C ASN A 220 12.07 7.99 9.55
N THR A 221 11.47 9.16 9.73
CA THR A 221 10.45 9.43 10.75
C THR A 221 9.12 9.73 10.05
N PRO A 222 8.00 9.78 10.79
CA PRO A 222 6.74 10.27 10.26
C PRO A 222 6.83 11.68 9.65
N SER A 223 7.66 12.58 10.19
CA SER A 223 7.81 13.93 9.64
C SER A 223 8.51 13.93 8.27
N ALA A 224 9.64 13.23 8.17
CA ALA A 224 10.36 13.10 6.91
C ALA A 224 9.53 12.35 5.85
N HIS A 225 8.80 11.31 6.26
CA HIS A 225 7.97 10.50 5.37
C HIS A 225 6.68 11.22 4.93
N ARG A 226 6.13 12.13 5.74
CA ARG A 226 5.05 13.03 5.28
C ARG A 226 5.50 13.87 4.10
N VAL A 227 6.66 14.52 4.20
CA VAL A 227 7.25 15.29 3.09
C VAL A 227 7.44 14.40 1.87
N HIS A 228 7.94 13.18 2.04
CA HIS A 228 8.07 12.21 0.96
C HIS A 228 6.75 11.91 0.23
N HIS A 229 5.64 11.80 0.96
CA HIS A 229 4.31 11.61 0.39
C HIS A 229 3.62 12.89 -0.08
N GLY A 230 4.27 14.04 0.11
CA GLY A 230 3.72 15.33 -0.24
C GLY A 230 3.71 15.59 -1.73
N ARG A 231 2.65 16.24 -2.22
CA ARG A 231 2.56 16.73 -3.60
C ARG A 231 2.93 18.21 -3.75
N ASN A 232 3.22 18.91 -2.65
CA ASN A 232 3.71 20.28 -2.71
C ASN A 232 5.00 20.32 -3.55
N PRO A 233 5.27 21.41 -4.31
CA PRO A 233 6.48 21.50 -5.12
C PRO A 233 7.79 21.25 -4.34
N TYR A 234 7.88 21.62 -3.05
CA TYR A 234 9.07 21.37 -2.22
C TYR A 234 9.25 19.92 -1.79
N CYS A 235 8.19 19.11 -1.88
CA CYS A 235 8.15 17.70 -1.48
C CYS A 235 8.57 16.75 -2.61
N ILE A 236 8.48 17.21 -3.87
CA ILE A 236 8.73 16.37 -5.04
C ILE A 236 10.20 15.93 -5.08
N ASP A 237 10.41 14.63 -5.28
CA ASP A 237 11.73 14.02 -5.39
C ASP A 237 12.62 14.25 -4.14
N LYS A 238 12.01 14.12 -2.96
CA LYS A 238 12.67 14.26 -1.65
C LYS A 238 12.45 13.04 -0.74
N ASN A 239 13.40 12.88 0.20
CA ASN A 239 13.31 11.95 1.32
C ASN A 239 13.08 10.48 0.91
N TYR A 240 13.94 9.93 0.04
CA TYR A 240 13.84 8.57 -0.46
C TYR A 240 14.22 7.47 0.55
N GLY A 241 14.88 7.81 1.64
CA GLY A 241 15.39 6.85 2.61
C GLY A 241 14.28 6.01 3.23
N GLY A 242 14.32 4.69 3.03
CA GLY A 242 13.35 3.78 3.65
C GLY A 242 13.46 3.80 5.17
N THR A 243 14.51 3.19 5.73
CA THR A 243 14.75 3.19 7.19
C THR A 243 15.65 4.33 7.64
N LEU A 244 16.57 4.76 6.80
CA LEU A 244 17.62 5.73 7.14
C LEU A 244 17.50 6.98 6.28
N ILE A 245 17.17 8.11 6.90
CA ILE A 245 17.07 9.42 6.23
C ILE A 245 18.44 10.08 6.03
N ILE A 246 19.48 9.58 6.71
CA ILE A 246 20.84 10.11 6.59
C ILE A 246 21.35 10.06 5.14
N PHE A 247 20.93 9.06 4.36
CA PHE A 247 21.30 8.98 2.95
C PHE A 247 20.77 10.17 2.14
N ASP A 248 19.55 10.63 2.39
CA ASP A 248 19.03 11.82 1.72
C ASP A 248 19.81 13.09 2.08
N ARG A 249 20.37 13.15 3.29
CA ARG A 249 21.23 14.27 3.70
C ARG A 249 22.59 14.19 2.99
N ILE A 250 23.19 13.01 2.92
CA ILE A 250 24.47 12.78 2.23
C ILE A 250 24.35 13.07 0.73
N PHE A 251 23.24 12.64 0.11
CA PHE A 251 23.02 12.78 -1.34
C PHE A 251 22.26 14.06 -1.74
N GLY A 252 21.92 14.94 -0.79
CA GLY A 252 21.28 16.23 -1.06
C GLY A 252 19.81 16.14 -1.50
N THR A 253 19.12 15.04 -1.18
CA THR A 253 17.70 14.81 -1.49
C THR A 253 16.79 15.02 -0.28
N TYR A 254 17.33 15.46 0.86
CA TYR A 254 16.53 15.75 2.05
C TYR A 254 15.73 17.04 1.91
N ALA A 255 14.49 17.04 2.37
CA ALA A 255 13.67 18.21 2.62
C ALA A 255 12.97 18.10 3.97
N ASP A 256 12.89 19.23 4.67
CA ASP A 256 12.28 19.31 5.99
C ASP A 256 10.80 19.71 5.90
N GLU A 257 9.99 19.22 6.85
CA GLU A 257 8.56 19.54 6.97
C GLU A 257 8.38 20.99 7.43
N ARG A 258 7.68 21.80 6.64
CA ARG A 258 7.52 23.25 6.84
C ARG A 258 6.40 23.59 7.84
N ILE A 259 6.53 23.09 9.08
CA ILE A 259 5.59 23.35 10.19
C ILE A 259 6.25 24.15 11.32
N TYR A 260 5.50 24.89 12.12
CA TYR A 260 6.01 25.63 13.28
C TYR A 260 6.13 24.69 14.50
N PRO A 261 7.21 24.79 15.30
CA PRO A 261 8.38 25.67 15.17
C PRO A 261 9.56 25.02 14.42
N ALA A 262 9.30 23.97 13.63
CA ALA A 262 10.33 23.05 13.17
C ALA A 262 11.33 23.64 12.18
N VAL A 263 10.83 24.47 11.27
CA VAL A 263 11.60 25.09 10.17
C VAL A 263 11.20 26.55 10.00
N VAL A 264 9.92 26.85 10.22
CA VAL A 264 9.35 28.18 10.05
C VAL A 264 9.23 28.90 11.40
N ALA A 265 9.40 30.23 11.38
CA ALA A 265 9.50 31.03 12.59
C ALA A 265 8.14 31.38 13.18
N THR A 266 7.08 31.33 12.38
CA THR A 266 5.71 31.62 12.81
C THR A 266 4.72 30.63 12.21
N LYS A 267 3.49 30.60 12.75
CA LYS A 267 2.44 29.71 12.22
C LYS A 267 1.92 30.17 10.86
N GLU A 268 2.02 31.46 10.57
CA GLU A 268 1.58 32.08 9.33
C GLU A 268 2.47 31.68 8.14
N GLU A 269 3.69 31.23 8.42
CA GLU A 269 4.67 30.73 7.45
C GLU A 269 4.57 29.21 7.23
N GLU A 270 3.70 28.50 7.94
CA GLU A 270 3.52 27.06 7.75
C GLU A 270 3.07 26.74 6.33
N GLU A 271 3.70 25.73 5.75
CA GLU A 271 3.27 25.09 4.51
C GLU A 271 2.97 23.62 4.80
N PRO A 272 1.76 23.31 5.32
CA PRO A 272 1.35 21.94 5.59
C PRO A 272 1.44 21.07 4.34
N VAL A 273 1.85 19.83 4.54
CA VAL A 273 1.95 18.86 3.45
C VAL A 273 0.56 18.51 2.94
N SER A 274 0.36 18.64 1.63
CA SER A 274 -0.78 18.11 0.90
C SER A 274 -0.44 16.76 0.29
N PHE A 275 -1.32 15.78 0.46
CA PHE A 275 -1.11 14.40 0.01
C PHE A 275 -1.89 14.06 -1.26
N GLY A 276 -1.57 12.91 -1.85
CA GLY A 276 -2.11 12.42 -3.12
C GLY A 276 -1.15 12.66 -4.27
N LEU A 277 -1.55 12.27 -5.48
CA LEU A 277 -0.77 12.59 -6.68
C LEU A 277 -0.89 14.08 -7.03
N THR A 278 0.11 14.61 -7.73
CA THR A 278 0.09 15.95 -8.33
C THR A 278 -1.07 16.11 -9.32
N HIS A 279 -1.47 15.01 -9.98
CA HIS A 279 -2.69 14.90 -10.77
C HIS A 279 -3.62 13.85 -10.15
N PRO A 280 -4.67 14.26 -9.41
CA PRO A 280 -5.54 13.35 -8.69
C PRO A 280 -6.30 12.35 -9.60
N ILE A 281 -6.40 11.09 -9.16
CA ILE A 281 -7.10 10.02 -9.90
C ILE A 281 -8.63 10.13 -9.78
N ASN A 282 -9.14 10.70 -8.68
CA ASN A 282 -10.56 10.97 -8.45
C ASN A 282 -11.49 9.74 -8.60
N THR A 283 -11.09 8.60 -8.04
CA THR A 283 -11.87 7.36 -8.03
C THR A 283 -11.36 6.41 -6.94
N PHE A 284 -12.22 5.54 -6.44
CA PHE A 284 -11.85 4.39 -5.61
C PHE A 284 -11.76 3.08 -6.41
N ASP A 285 -11.93 3.12 -7.73
CA ASP A 285 -11.86 1.93 -8.59
C ASP A 285 -10.45 1.32 -8.54
N PRO A 286 -10.30 0.09 -8.02
CA PRO A 286 -8.99 -0.53 -7.89
C PRO A 286 -8.32 -0.78 -9.24
N VAL A 287 -9.06 -1.00 -10.33
CA VAL A 287 -8.43 -1.21 -11.65
C VAL A 287 -7.79 0.08 -12.14
N VAL A 288 -8.51 1.20 -12.00
CA VAL A 288 -8.00 2.52 -12.41
C VAL A 288 -6.84 2.94 -11.52
N ILE A 289 -6.93 2.73 -10.20
CA ILE A 289 -5.83 3.03 -9.27
C ILE A 289 -4.57 2.23 -9.62
N GLN A 290 -4.70 0.92 -9.86
CA GLN A 290 -3.53 0.05 -10.10
C GLN A 290 -2.93 0.22 -11.51
N LEU A 291 -3.75 0.51 -12.53
CA LEU A 291 -3.32 0.49 -13.94
C LEU A 291 -3.34 1.86 -14.62
N GLY A 292 -3.91 2.90 -14.00
CA GLY A 292 -4.11 4.21 -14.61
C GLY A 292 -2.81 4.88 -15.06
N HIS A 293 -1.73 4.73 -14.29
CA HIS A 293 -0.43 5.29 -14.66
C HIS A 293 0.21 4.53 -15.84
N PHE A 294 0.00 3.22 -15.96
CA PHE A 294 0.42 2.45 -17.14
C PHE A 294 -0.33 2.91 -18.40
N GLN A 295 -1.63 3.18 -18.27
CA GLN A 295 -2.42 3.75 -19.37
C GLN A 295 -1.89 5.14 -19.77
N HIS A 296 -1.48 5.96 -18.80
CA HIS A 296 -0.85 7.25 -19.07
C HIS A 296 0.46 7.08 -19.87
N ILE A 297 1.37 6.21 -19.43
CA ILE A 297 2.62 5.90 -20.16
C ILE A 297 2.30 5.42 -21.59
N TRP A 298 1.34 4.51 -21.73
CA TRP A 298 0.91 4.00 -23.04
C TRP A 298 0.45 5.11 -23.97
N ASN A 299 -0.40 6.02 -23.47
CA ASN A 299 -0.88 7.17 -24.24
C ASN A 299 0.29 8.09 -24.65
N MET A 300 1.21 8.38 -23.71
CA MET A 300 2.41 9.18 -23.96
C MET A 300 3.30 8.57 -25.05
N LEU A 301 3.44 7.24 -25.09
CA LEU A 301 4.20 6.53 -26.14
C LEU A 301 3.60 6.68 -27.54
N TRP A 302 2.28 6.83 -27.65
CA TRP A 302 1.60 7.02 -28.93
C TRP A 302 1.72 8.45 -29.45
N ILE A 303 1.59 9.45 -28.56
CA ILE A 303 1.63 10.86 -28.95
C ILE A 303 3.06 11.42 -29.10
N THR A 304 4.05 10.83 -28.42
CA THR A 304 5.43 11.33 -28.44
C THR A 304 6.17 10.89 -29.70
N PRO A 305 6.66 11.82 -30.55
CA PRO A 305 7.35 11.48 -31.79
C PRO A 305 8.79 11.02 -31.55
N GLY A 306 9.24 10.05 -32.35
CA GLY A 306 10.61 9.55 -32.38
C GLY A 306 10.91 8.43 -31.36
N LEU A 307 11.65 7.40 -31.80
CA LEU A 307 11.95 6.22 -30.99
C LEU A 307 12.72 6.53 -29.71
N VAL A 308 13.68 7.47 -29.77
CA VAL A 308 14.45 7.91 -28.60
C VAL A 308 13.56 8.57 -27.56
N ASN A 309 12.62 9.41 -27.98
CA ASN A 309 11.70 10.06 -27.04
C ASN A 309 10.72 9.04 -26.44
N LYS A 310 10.26 8.05 -27.21
CA LYS A 310 9.46 6.94 -26.68
C LYS A 310 10.21 6.15 -25.61
N PHE A 311 11.50 5.88 -25.81
CA PHE A 311 12.34 5.28 -24.77
C PHE A 311 12.40 6.16 -23.51
N LYS A 312 12.59 7.48 -23.68
CA LYS A 312 12.59 8.44 -22.55
C LYS A 312 11.25 8.49 -21.81
N VAL A 313 10.10 8.41 -22.50
CA VAL A 313 8.78 8.32 -21.84
C VAL A 313 8.74 7.18 -20.81
N VAL A 314 9.37 6.04 -21.09
CA VAL A 314 9.39 4.88 -20.18
C VAL A 314 10.42 5.05 -19.05
N PHE A 315 11.62 5.55 -19.38
CA PHE A 315 12.79 5.46 -18.49
C PHE A 315 13.25 6.78 -17.86
N TYR A 316 12.67 7.91 -18.26
CA TYR A 316 12.89 9.22 -17.60
C TYR A 316 11.78 9.45 -16.56
N GLY A 317 11.81 10.57 -15.84
CA GLY A 317 10.86 10.84 -14.76
C GLY A 317 9.42 11.03 -15.26
N PRO A 318 8.42 10.88 -14.38
CA PRO A 318 7.01 11.00 -14.76
C PRO A 318 6.60 12.39 -15.29
N GLY A 319 7.36 13.44 -14.95
CA GLY A 319 7.18 14.79 -15.50
C GLY A 319 7.95 15.06 -16.80
N TRP A 320 8.58 14.05 -17.42
CA TRP A 320 9.38 14.27 -18.62
C TRP A 320 8.54 14.40 -19.90
N HIS A 321 8.90 15.37 -20.74
CA HIS A 321 8.50 15.46 -22.15
C HIS A 321 9.66 16.01 -23.00
N PRO A 322 9.58 15.98 -24.35
CA PRO A 322 10.63 16.55 -25.19
C PRO A 322 10.90 18.02 -24.84
N GLY A 323 12.18 18.35 -24.60
CA GLY A 323 12.62 19.72 -24.27
C GLY A 323 12.89 19.97 -22.79
N VAL A 324 12.49 19.09 -21.87
CA VAL A 324 12.70 19.27 -20.41
C VAL A 324 13.76 18.32 -19.83
N PRO A 325 14.34 18.63 -18.65
CA PRO A 325 15.31 17.77 -17.95
C PRO A 325 14.76 16.39 -17.64
N ARG A 326 15.65 15.41 -17.35
CA ARG A 326 15.31 13.99 -17.15
C ARG A 326 14.14 13.76 -16.18
N THR A 327 14.05 14.51 -15.08
CA THR A 327 13.03 14.34 -14.04
C THR A 327 11.81 15.26 -14.23
N GLY A 328 11.75 16.02 -15.32
CA GLY A 328 10.74 17.06 -15.54
C GLY A 328 11.16 18.42 -14.97
N LEU A 329 10.21 19.36 -14.95
CA LEU A 329 10.39 20.70 -14.38
C LEU A 329 9.52 20.88 -13.13
N LEU A 330 10.12 21.28 -12.01
CA LEU A 330 9.37 21.58 -10.78
C LEU A 330 8.38 22.72 -10.96
N SER A 331 8.64 23.65 -11.87
CA SER A 331 7.73 24.75 -12.21
C SER A 331 6.43 24.31 -12.91
N GLU A 332 6.38 23.07 -13.41
CA GLU A 332 5.18 22.49 -14.04
C GLU A 332 4.32 21.71 -13.03
N ILE A 333 4.83 21.48 -11.82
CA ILE A 333 4.06 20.85 -10.75
C ILE A 333 2.97 21.84 -10.31
N PRO A 334 1.69 21.43 -10.27
CA PRO A 334 0.62 22.30 -9.79
C PRO A 334 0.92 22.80 -8.38
N ASP A 335 0.85 24.11 -8.20
CA ASP A 335 1.03 24.71 -6.88
C ASP A 335 -0.13 24.31 -5.96
N VAL A 336 0.17 24.22 -4.66
CA VAL A 336 -0.82 23.92 -3.63
C VAL A 336 -1.25 25.24 -3.01
N ASP A 337 -2.42 25.76 -3.41
CA ASP A 337 -2.99 26.95 -2.77
C ASP A 337 -3.29 26.65 -1.29
N LEU A 338 -2.41 27.12 -0.40
CA LEU A 338 -2.56 26.94 1.05
C LEU A 338 -3.77 27.69 1.63
N LYS A 339 -4.22 28.77 0.96
CA LYS A 339 -5.39 29.54 1.37
C LYS A 339 -6.69 28.85 0.98
N ASN A 340 -6.68 28.14 -0.15
CA ASN A 340 -7.80 27.32 -0.64
C ASN A 340 -7.30 25.93 -1.06
N PRO A 341 -7.00 25.03 -0.10
CA PRO A 341 -6.42 23.74 -0.42
C PRO A 341 -7.33 22.96 -1.38
N PRO A 342 -6.75 22.23 -2.36
CA PRO A 342 -7.56 21.51 -3.34
C PRO A 342 -8.49 20.53 -2.63
N LYS A 343 -9.76 20.54 -3.02
CA LYS A 343 -10.77 19.67 -2.42
C LYS A 343 -10.45 18.21 -2.72
N LYS A 344 -10.25 17.41 -1.67
CA LYS A 344 -10.08 15.94 -1.77
C LYS A 344 -11.29 15.30 -2.43
N TYR A 345 -11.09 14.19 -3.12
CA TYR A 345 -12.14 13.36 -3.68
C TYR A 345 -12.97 12.72 -2.56
N ASP A 346 -14.16 13.28 -2.33
CA ASP A 346 -15.09 12.83 -1.28
C ASP A 346 -16.54 12.74 -1.79
N PRO A 347 -16.88 11.68 -2.56
CA PRO A 347 -18.27 11.36 -2.87
C PRO A 347 -19.05 10.99 -1.60
N VAL A 348 -20.22 11.60 -1.43
CA VAL A 348 -21.06 11.42 -0.24
C VAL A 348 -22.16 10.41 -0.52
N LEU A 349 -22.19 9.35 0.29
CA LEU A 349 -23.20 8.29 0.26
C LEU A 349 -24.15 8.39 1.46
N PRO A 350 -25.45 8.04 1.32
CA PRO A 350 -26.33 7.80 2.44
C PRO A 350 -25.74 6.81 3.45
N THR A 351 -25.88 7.08 4.75
CA THR A 351 -25.23 6.31 5.84
C THR A 351 -25.47 4.80 5.76
N LYS A 352 -26.66 4.36 5.34
CA LYS A 352 -26.97 2.93 5.14
C LYS A 352 -26.01 2.24 4.17
N PHE A 353 -25.59 2.91 3.11
CA PHE A 353 -24.65 2.34 2.14
C PHE A 353 -23.22 2.35 2.67
N ASN A 354 -22.87 3.30 3.54
CA ASN A 354 -21.57 3.26 4.21
C ASN A 354 -21.44 2.01 5.11
N TYR A 355 -22.47 1.71 5.92
CA TYR A 355 -22.50 0.49 6.73
C TYR A 355 -22.48 -0.78 5.87
N TYR A 356 -23.27 -0.80 4.80
CA TYR A 356 -23.28 -1.91 3.84
C TYR A 356 -21.88 -2.17 3.26
N ILE A 357 -21.20 -1.13 2.77
CA ILE A 357 -19.87 -1.25 2.16
C ILE A 357 -18.84 -1.72 3.19
N ALA A 358 -18.84 -1.15 4.39
CA ALA A 358 -17.92 -1.57 5.47
C ALA A 358 -18.11 -3.04 5.85
N PHE A 359 -19.38 -3.47 5.98
CA PHE A 359 -19.72 -4.87 6.29
C PHE A 359 -19.27 -5.83 5.19
N HIS A 360 -19.61 -5.54 3.93
CA HIS A 360 -19.24 -6.40 2.79
C HIS A 360 -17.73 -6.42 2.55
N PHE A 361 -17.05 -5.29 2.67
CA PHE A 361 -15.59 -5.24 2.58
C PHE A 361 -14.95 -6.11 3.66
N THR A 362 -15.44 -6.04 4.90
CA THR A 362 -14.94 -6.85 6.02
C THR A 362 -15.15 -8.34 5.77
N ILE A 363 -16.35 -8.75 5.36
CA ILE A 363 -16.65 -10.17 5.06
C ILE A 363 -15.78 -10.68 3.92
N VAL A 364 -15.70 -9.95 2.80
CA VAL A 364 -14.90 -10.37 1.64
C VAL A 364 -13.42 -10.46 2.02
N THR A 365 -12.92 -9.51 2.83
CA THR A 365 -11.54 -9.52 3.32
C THR A 365 -11.26 -10.71 4.23
N ILE A 366 -12.10 -10.97 5.24
CA ILE A 366 -11.90 -12.08 6.18
C ILE A 366 -12.05 -13.43 5.48
N VAL A 367 -13.16 -13.63 4.77
CA VAL A 367 -13.46 -14.91 4.10
C VAL A 367 -12.46 -15.15 2.98
N GLY A 368 -12.16 -14.15 2.15
CA GLY A 368 -11.17 -14.25 1.07
C GLY A 368 -9.77 -14.54 1.61
N SER A 369 -9.34 -13.89 2.68
CA SER A 369 -8.02 -14.14 3.27
C SER A 369 -7.94 -15.54 3.90
N ALA A 370 -8.98 -15.99 4.61
CA ALA A 370 -9.04 -17.34 5.15
C ALA A 370 -9.02 -18.41 4.05
N LEU A 371 -9.78 -18.17 2.97
CA LEU A 371 -9.77 -19.01 1.77
C LEU A 371 -8.39 -19.09 1.13
N LEU A 372 -7.68 -17.97 1.02
CA LEU A 372 -6.35 -17.96 0.44
C LEU A 372 -5.30 -18.57 1.37
N ALA A 373 -5.39 -18.38 2.68
CA ALA A 373 -4.42 -18.89 3.66
C ALA A 373 -4.45 -20.42 3.81
N GLU A 374 -5.64 -21.02 3.79
CA GLU A 374 -5.81 -22.47 3.87
C GLU A 374 -5.86 -23.10 2.48
N GLY A 375 -6.54 -22.44 1.54
CA GLY A 375 -6.85 -22.99 0.23
C GLY A 375 -5.63 -23.16 -0.66
N TYR A 376 -4.62 -22.28 -0.61
CA TYR A 376 -3.48 -22.40 -1.53
C TYR A 376 -2.65 -23.69 -1.32
N LYS A 377 -2.76 -24.33 -0.16
CA LYS A 377 -2.05 -25.59 0.17
C LYS A 377 -2.77 -26.82 -0.35
N ILE A 378 -4.08 -26.73 -0.59
CA ILE A 378 -4.97 -27.90 -0.81
C ILE A 378 -5.72 -27.78 -2.15
N LEU A 379 -6.08 -26.57 -2.55
CA LEU A 379 -6.84 -26.29 -3.77
C LEU A 379 -5.91 -26.25 -4.99
N PRO A 380 -6.36 -26.76 -6.15
CA PRO A 380 -5.68 -26.54 -7.41
C PRO A 380 -5.60 -25.06 -7.76
N MET A 381 -4.54 -24.69 -8.49
CA MET A 381 -4.21 -23.29 -8.84
C MET A 381 -5.40 -22.49 -9.40
N TRP A 382 -6.19 -23.09 -10.29
CA TRP A 382 -7.33 -22.40 -10.92
C TRP A 382 -8.42 -22.00 -9.93
N GLN A 383 -8.60 -22.76 -8.83
CA GLN A 383 -9.56 -22.42 -7.77
C GLN A 383 -9.04 -21.26 -6.93
N THR A 384 -7.76 -21.30 -6.54
CA THR A 384 -7.08 -20.20 -5.85
C THR A 384 -7.14 -18.90 -6.66
N GLN A 385 -6.91 -18.98 -7.97
CA GLN A 385 -7.04 -17.84 -8.88
C GLN A 385 -8.49 -17.35 -8.99
N SER A 386 -9.47 -18.26 -9.01
CA SER A 386 -10.89 -17.91 -9.03
C SER A 386 -11.32 -17.15 -7.77
N ILE A 387 -10.80 -17.53 -6.59
CA ILE A 387 -11.01 -16.80 -5.33
C ILE A 387 -10.43 -15.38 -5.43
N CYS A 388 -9.21 -15.23 -5.95
CA CYS A 388 -8.59 -13.92 -6.17
C CYS A 388 -9.42 -13.04 -7.13
N ILE A 389 -9.96 -13.62 -8.21
CA ILE A 389 -10.80 -12.91 -9.18
C ILE A 389 -12.12 -12.48 -8.51
N ALA A 390 -12.78 -13.36 -7.76
CA ALA A 390 -14.01 -13.03 -7.04
C ALA A 390 -13.81 -11.91 -6.01
N PHE A 391 -12.65 -11.89 -5.36
CA PHE A 391 -12.24 -10.80 -4.47
C PHE A 391 -12.08 -9.48 -5.23
N LEU A 392 -11.35 -9.49 -6.34
CA LEU A 392 -11.14 -8.29 -7.17
C LEU A 392 -12.46 -7.74 -7.71
N VAL A 393 -13.35 -8.61 -8.20
CA VAL A 393 -14.71 -8.23 -8.63
C VAL A 393 -15.49 -7.58 -7.48
N SER A 394 -15.32 -8.10 -6.26
CA SER A 394 -15.93 -7.51 -5.07
C SER A 394 -15.39 -6.12 -4.74
N LEU A 395 -14.08 -5.91 -4.80
CA LEU A 395 -13.50 -4.58 -4.63
C LEU A 395 -13.99 -3.59 -5.70
N ILE A 396 -14.04 -4.01 -6.97
CA ILE A 396 -14.54 -3.18 -8.07
C ILE A 396 -15.98 -2.77 -7.81
N SER A 397 -16.83 -3.73 -7.45
CA SER A 397 -18.25 -3.48 -7.19
C SER A 397 -18.48 -2.48 -6.06
N LEU A 398 -17.81 -2.67 -4.92
CA LEU A 398 -17.86 -1.77 -3.79
C LEU A 398 -17.30 -0.38 -4.15
N ALA A 399 -16.23 -0.33 -4.94
CA ALA A 399 -15.67 0.93 -5.43
C ALA A 399 -16.64 1.72 -6.32
N LYS A 400 -17.41 1.04 -7.21
CA LYS A 400 -18.45 1.73 -8.01
C LYS A 400 -19.53 2.36 -7.13
N MET A 401 -19.87 1.74 -6.00
CA MET A 401 -20.75 2.36 -5.01
C MET A 401 -20.07 3.55 -4.33
N MET A 402 -18.82 3.41 -3.88
CA MET A 402 -18.05 4.49 -3.23
C MET A 402 -17.87 5.72 -4.14
N ASP A 403 -17.77 5.51 -5.45
CA ASP A 403 -17.71 6.56 -6.48
C ASP A 403 -19.08 7.16 -6.85
N VAL A 404 -20.17 6.65 -6.27
CA VAL A 404 -21.56 7.07 -6.56
C VAL A 404 -21.87 6.97 -8.06
N LYS A 405 -21.38 5.93 -8.73
CA LYS A 405 -21.70 5.71 -10.15
C LYS A 405 -23.18 5.34 -10.30
N ALA A 406 -23.84 5.86 -11.34
CA ALA A 406 -25.26 5.63 -11.61
C ALA A 406 -25.65 4.13 -11.68
N TYR A 407 -24.73 3.28 -12.12
CA TYR A 407 -24.92 1.82 -12.22
C TYR A 407 -24.33 1.04 -11.04
N GLY A 408 -23.75 1.70 -10.03
CA GLY A 408 -23.03 1.05 -8.93
C GLY A 408 -23.88 0.05 -8.15
N LEU A 409 -25.13 0.42 -7.81
CA LEU A 409 -26.05 -0.48 -7.11
C LEU A 409 -26.42 -1.72 -7.95
N LYS A 410 -26.53 -1.57 -9.28
CA LYS A 410 -26.86 -2.68 -10.18
C LYS A 410 -25.71 -3.67 -10.27
N VAL A 411 -24.47 -3.18 -10.38
CA VAL A 411 -23.26 -4.02 -10.36
C VAL A 411 -23.17 -4.78 -9.04
N GLU A 412 -23.45 -4.11 -7.93
CA GLU A 412 -23.45 -4.73 -6.61
C GLU A 412 -24.56 -5.79 -6.44
N LEU A 413 -25.76 -5.55 -6.99
CA LEU A 413 -26.82 -6.55 -7.01
C LEU A 413 -26.38 -7.80 -7.79
N THR A 414 -25.79 -7.63 -8.98
CA THR A 414 -25.27 -8.74 -9.78
C THR A 414 -24.19 -9.51 -9.03
N ARG A 415 -23.26 -8.80 -8.36
CA ARG A 415 -22.22 -9.43 -7.55
C ARG A 415 -22.82 -10.26 -6.42
N THR A 416 -23.75 -9.70 -5.66
CA THR A 416 -24.34 -10.39 -4.50
C THR A 416 -25.11 -11.64 -4.89
N LEU A 417 -25.89 -11.58 -5.98
CA LEU A 417 -26.55 -12.76 -6.55
C LEU A 417 -25.52 -13.80 -7.05
N GLY A 418 -24.45 -13.36 -7.73
CA GLY A 418 -23.39 -14.24 -8.20
C GLY A 418 -22.70 -15.02 -7.07
N ILE A 419 -22.35 -14.33 -5.98
CA ILE A 419 -21.73 -14.97 -4.81
C ILE A 419 -22.73 -15.89 -4.10
N PHE A 420 -24.01 -15.50 -3.99
CA PHE A 420 -25.06 -16.35 -3.42
C PHE A 420 -25.18 -17.67 -4.17
N PHE A 421 -25.37 -17.63 -5.50
CA PHE A 421 -25.53 -18.84 -6.30
C PHE A 421 -24.26 -19.70 -6.30
N LEU A 422 -23.08 -19.08 -6.31
CA LEU A 422 -21.81 -19.80 -6.19
C LEU A 422 -21.69 -20.51 -4.84
N ALA A 423 -21.98 -19.82 -3.74
CA ALA A 423 -21.93 -20.39 -2.40
C ALA A 423 -22.94 -21.53 -2.23
N GLU A 424 -24.17 -21.39 -2.75
CA GLU A 424 -25.19 -22.46 -2.78
C GLU A 424 -24.74 -23.67 -3.60
N PHE A 425 -24.15 -23.44 -4.77
CA PHE A 425 -23.61 -24.52 -5.60
C PHE A 425 -22.52 -25.30 -4.85
N VAL A 426 -21.55 -24.59 -4.25
CA VAL A 426 -20.49 -25.23 -3.45
C VAL A 426 -21.10 -25.92 -2.24
N ALA A 427 -22.08 -25.32 -1.54
CA ALA A 427 -22.84 -25.88 -0.41
C ALA A 427 -23.48 -27.25 -0.70
N ARG A 428 -23.86 -27.49 -1.96
CA ARG A 428 -24.63 -28.66 -2.41
C ARG A 428 -23.84 -29.67 -3.23
N SER A 429 -22.64 -29.32 -3.70
CA SER A 429 -21.83 -30.16 -4.59
C SER A 429 -21.08 -31.30 -3.90
N GLY A 430 -21.14 -31.42 -2.57
CA GLY A 430 -20.39 -32.44 -1.80
C GLY A 430 -18.90 -32.14 -1.63
N TYR A 431 -18.42 -30.97 -2.09
CA TYR A 431 -17.00 -30.57 -2.06
C TYR A 431 -16.38 -30.46 -0.64
N TYR A 432 -17.20 -30.46 0.41
CA TYR A 432 -16.76 -30.28 1.81
C TYR A 432 -16.12 -31.52 2.43
N GLU A 433 -16.30 -32.71 1.85
CA GLU A 433 -15.63 -33.90 2.39
C GLU A 433 -14.10 -33.85 2.17
N GLN A 434 -13.60 -32.95 1.30
CA GLN A 434 -12.18 -32.83 0.95
C GLN A 434 -11.53 -31.52 1.43
N THR A 435 -12.28 -30.57 1.99
CA THR A 435 -11.75 -29.26 2.39
C THR A 435 -12.21 -28.86 3.79
N TYR A 436 -11.43 -28.05 4.50
CA TYR A 436 -11.71 -27.61 5.88
C TYR A 436 -12.97 -26.72 6.03
N TRP A 437 -13.68 -26.43 4.94
CA TRP A 437 -14.88 -25.60 4.98
C TRP A 437 -16.04 -26.40 5.57
N GLU A 438 -16.59 -25.95 6.69
CA GLU A 438 -17.85 -26.51 7.15
C GLU A 438 -18.96 -26.06 6.21
N ARG A 439 -19.73 -27.00 5.65
CA ARG A 439 -20.92 -26.74 4.82
C ARG A 439 -21.83 -25.64 5.41
N ARG A 440 -21.93 -25.59 6.74
CA ARG A 440 -22.68 -24.56 7.48
C ARG A 440 -22.12 -23.16 7.25
N GLY A 441 -20.81 -22.98 7.29
CA GLY A 441 -20.15 -21.70 7.06
C GLY A 441 -20.44 -21.15 5.66
N THR A 442 -20.39 -21.98 4.63
CA THR A 442 -20.70 -21.52 3.27
C THR A 442 -22.18 -21.18 3.07
N LEU A 443 -23.10 -21.91 3.72
CA LEU A 443 -24.52 -21.54 3.72
C LEU A 443 -24.76 -20.20 4.41
N VAL A 444 -24.07 -19.92 5.52
CA VAL A 444 -24.11 -18.59 6.17
C VAL A 444 -23.63 -17.49 5.23
N VAL A 445 -22.57 -17.74 4.45
CA VAL A 445 -22.14 -16.81 3.40
C VAL A 445 -23.26 -16.63 2.36
N ALA A 446 -23.82 -17.72 1.82
CA ALA A 446 -24.90 -17.65 0.85
C ALA A 446 -26.08 -16.78 1.35
N ASP A 447 -26.61 -17.09 2.55
CA ASP A 447 -27.73 -16.36 3.15
C ASP A 447 -27.42 -14.86 3.32
N THR A 448 -26.21 -14.53 3.76
CA THR A 448 -25.77 -13.13 3.92
C THR A 448 -25.83 -12.37 2.60
N PHE A 449 -25.37 -12.99 1.52
CA PHE A 449 -25.37 -12.41 0.18
C PHE A 449 -26.78 -12.34 -0.43
N PHE A 450 -27.64 -13.33 -0.14
CA PHE A 450 -29.06 -13.29 -0.54
C PHE A 450 -29.80 -12.12 0.12
N VAL A 451 -29.69 -11.96 1.45
CA VAL A 451 -30.31 -10.83 2.18
C VAL A 451 -29.81 -9.49 1.64
N SER A 452 -28.52 -9.39 1.31
CA SER A 452 -27.92 -8.20 0.70
C SER A 452 -28.52 -7.90 -0.68
N SER A 453 -28.78 -8.93 -1.49
CA SER A 453 -29.43 -8.75 -2.81
C SER A 453 -30.85 -8.18 -2.68
N LEU A 454 -31.63 -8.62 -1.68
CA LEU A 454 -32.97 -8.09 -1.40
C LEU A 454 -32.92 -6.62 -0.97
N PHE A 455 -31.98 -6.28 -0.08
CA PHE A 455 -31.74 -4.90 0.33
C PHE A 455 -31.41 -3.99 -0.86
N LEU A 456 -30.53 -4.43 -1.76
CA LEU A 456 -30.16 -3.66 -2.95
C LEU A 456 -31.33 -3.54 -3.92
N GLY A 457 -32.05 -4.63 -4.20
CA GLY A 457 -33.21 -4.64 -5.08
C GLY A 457 -34.29 -3.63 -4.64
N TRP A 458 -34.59 -3.61 -3.33
CA TRP A 458 -35.51 -2.62 -2.75
C TRP A 458 -35.04 -1.17 -2.94
N ASN A 459 -33.75 -0.91 -2.72
CA ASN A 459 -33.20 0.43 -2.88
C ASN A 459 -33.13 0.87 -4.34
N ILE A 460 -32.85 -0.03 -5.28
CA ILE A 460 -32.87 0.25 -6.72
C ILE A 460 -34.30 0.57 -7.16
N TYR A 461 -35.29 -0.22 -6.72
CA TYR A 461 -36.71 0.04 -6.99
C TYR A 461 -37.11 1.43 -6.51
N LYS A 462 -36.78 1.78 -5.25
CA LYS A 462 -37.08 3.10 -4.67
C LYS A 462 -36.40 4.30 -5.35
N LEU A 463 -35.28 4.09 -6.03
CA LEU A 463 -34.59 5.17 -6.77
C LEU A 463 -35.11 5.31 -8.21
N GLY A 464 -35.77 4.27 -8.74
CA GLY A 464 -36.37 4.26 -10.08
C GLY A 464 -37.85 4.64 -10.09
N SER A 465 -38.53 4.54 -8.94
CA SER A 465 -39.86 5.12 -8.66
C SER A 465 -39.73 6.58 -8.23
#